data_AF-A0A519LJQ1-F1
#
_entry.id   AF-A0A519LJQ1-F1
#
_cell.length_a   1.000
_cell.length_b   1.000
_cell.length_c   1.000
_cell.angle_alpha   90.00
_cell.angle_beta   90.00
_cell.angle_gamma   90.00
#
_symmetry.space_group_name_H-M   'P 1'
#
loop_
_entity.id
_entity.type
_entity.pdbx_description
1 polymer ?
#
loop_
_entity_poly.entity_id
_entity_poly.type
_entity_poly.pdbx_seq_one_letter_code
_entity_poly.pdbx_strand_id
1 'polypeptide(L)'
;MIKNPYYIAEITSSRCSVEFSLNGIPNYNHFEETNVASTATIEWPINLFILQNGQQDFELKIMPLKKSATILEKALVRIKIFKAEAIEEYVQQELVSEEIEVTFTDKKGLPTYIIKGKFHAELPFKIEGWKNSVDLSKDDRIFLFEEIIAWNQKIATIYQTSDTIGYHKAFEKRDFEINQLMYLPQMEEMSFHPKDKYVESLPNNLYKLELYANGKLASVRLPYELPGFRYNPNVKDEETMGFSLNIYFHRREKGELLEIIR
;
A
#
# COMPACT_ATOMS: atom_id res chain seq x y z
N MET A 1 27.07 2.54 11.45
CA MET A 1 26.59 1.35 10.73
C MET A 1 25.15 1.15 11.14
N ILE A 2 24.23 1.19 10.19
CA ILE A 2 22.78 1.08 10.43
C ILE A 2 22.47 -0.36 10.87
N LYS A 3 21.81 -0.52 12.02
CA LYS A 3 21.43 -1.81 12.60
C LYS A 3 19.99 -2.17 12.27
N ASN A 4 19.08 -1.20 12.35
CA ASN A 4 17.67 -1.34 11.99
C ASN A 4 17.37 -0.50 10.75
N PRO A 5 17.70 -1.00 9.55
CA PRO A 5 17.54 -0.25 8.31
C PRO A 5 16.07 0.01 7.99
N TYR A 6 15.74 1.30 7.95
CA TYR A 6 14.44 1.85 7.59
C TYR A 6 14.55 2.56 6.24
N TYR A 7 13.88 2.00 5.25
CA TYR A 7 13.89 2.43 3.86
C TYR A 7 12.71 3.37 3.58
N ILE A 8 13.03 4.49 2.94
CA ILE A 8 12.07 5.55 2.65
C ILE A 8 12.18 5.93 1.17
N ALA A 9 11.04 5.98 0.48
CA ALA A 9 10.92 6.60 -0.82
C ALA A 9 10.55 8.08 -0.63
N GLU A 10 11.46 8.98 -1.00
CA GLU A 10 11.15 10.40 -1.12
C GLU A 10 10.58 10.65 -2.52
N ILE A 11 9.32 11.09 -2.58
CA ILE A 11 8.62 11.33 -3.85
C ILE A 11 8.16 12.78 -3.86
N THR A 12 8.65 13.54 -4.83
CA THR A 12 8.14 14.87 -5.15
C THR A 12 7.28 14.77 -6.40
N SER A 13 6.09 15.35 -6.35
CA SER A 13 5.21 15.49 -7.51
C SER A 13 4.61 16.88 -7.56
N SER A 14 4.41 17.40 -8.77
CA SER A 14 3.70 18.65 -9.02
C SER A 14 2.90 18.56 -10.32
N ARG A 15 1.65 19.03 -10.29
CA ARG A 15 0.75 19.12 -11.47
C ARG A 15 0.52 17.78 -12.17
N CYS A 16 0.56 16.69 -11.42
CA CYS A 16 0.31 15.33 -11.88
C CYS A 16 -0.13 14.46 -10.71
N SER A 17 -0.73 13.31 -11.02
CA SER A 17 -0.99 12.26 -10.04
C SER A 17 0.13 11.22 -10.10
N VAL A 18 0.42 10.58 -8.97
CA VAL A 18 1.44 9.52 -8.89
C VAL A 18 0.94 8.30 -8.14
N GLU A 19 1.45 7.13 -8.52
CA GLU A 19 1.30 5.87 -7.80
C GLU A 19 2.64 5.16 -7.74
N PHE A 20 3.11 4.88 -6.53
CA PHE A 20 4.36 4.20 -6.28
C PHE A 20 4.08 2.75 -5.89
N SER A 21 4.83 1.85 -6.54
CA SER A 21 4.79 0.42 -6.29
C SER A 21 6.17 -0.12 -5.98
N LEU A 22 6.24 -1.08 -5.08
CA LEU A 22 7.45 -1.83 -4.75
C LEU A 22 7.16 -3.31 -4.95
N ASN A 23 8.03 -4.01 -5.68
CA ASN A 23 7.91 -5.43 -5.98
C ASN A 23 6.53 -5.81 -6.57
N GLY A 24 5.95 -4.93 -7.40
CA GLY A 24 4.66 -5.12 -8.05
C GLY A 24 3.44 -4.90 -7.13
N ILE A 25 3.62 -4.20 -6.00
CA ILE A 25 2.55 -3.87 -5.05
C ILE A 25 2.45 -2.34 -4.88
N PRO A 26 1.32 -1.72 -5.27
CA PRO A 26 1.06 -0.31 -5.00
C PRO A 26 0.99 -0.04 -3.50
N ASN A 27 1.78 0.92 -3.02
CA ASN A 27 1.83 1.21 -1.59
C ASN A 27 1.75 2.69 -1.24
N TYR A 28 1.85 3.57 -2.23
CA TYR A 28 1.56 4.98 -2.08
C TYR A 28 0.88 5.51 -3.33
N ASN A 29 -0.06 6.42 -3.16
CA ASN A 29 -0.59 7.21 -4.26
C ASN A 29 -0.94 8.64 -3.82
N HIS A 30 -0.94 9.53 -4.79
CA HIS A 30 -1.41 10.89 -4.64
C HIS A 30 -2.15 11.28 -5.92
N PHE A 31 -3.46 11.43 -5.82
CA PHE A 31 -4.31 11.79 -6.94
C PHE A 31 -4.78 13.24 -6.82
N GLU A 32 -4.13 14.12 -7.56
CA GLU A 32 -4.41 15.54 -7.54
C GLU A 32 -5.60 15.86 -8.46
N GLU A 33 -6.60 16.57 -7.92
CA GLU A 33 -7.86 16.86 -8.63
C GLU A 33 -7.81 18.15 -9.45
N THR A 34 -6.98 19.11 -9.04
CA THR A 34 -6.97 20.48 -9.55
C THR A 34 -5.57 20.91 -9.96
N ASN A 35 -5.47 21.79 -10.96
CA ASN A 35 -4.21 22.38 -11.44
C ASN A 35 -3.70 23.51 -10.51
N VAL A 36 -3.93 23.38 -9.20
CA VAL A 36 -3.31 24.30 -8.24
C VAL A 36 -1.81 24.01 -8.30
N ALA A 37 -0.99 25.05 -8.21
CA ALA A 37 0.47 24.89 -8.18
C ALA A 37 0.90 24.32 -6.82
N SER A 38 0.48 23.10 -6.52
CA SER A 38 0.93 22.36 -5.36
C SER A 38 2.10 21.48 -5.78
N THR A 39 3.16 21.54 -4.98
CA THR A 39 4.25 20.57 -5.02
C THR A 39 4.13 19.81 -3.71
N ALA A 40 3.93 18.50 -3.80
CA ALA A 40 3.94 17.62 -2.65
C ALA A 40 5.25 16.84 -2.66
N THR A 41 6.02 16.96 -1.59
CA THR A 41 7.11 16.03 -1.28
C THR A 41 6.66 15.19 -0.09
N ILE A 42 6.75 13.88 -0.24
CA ILE A 42 6.51 12.94 0.86
C ILE A 42 7.75 12.10 1.10
N GLU A 43 7.87 11.62 2.34
CA GLU A 43 8.79 10.56 2.73
C GLU A 43 7.91 9.35 3.11
N TRP A 44 7.85 8.36 2.23
CA TRP A 44 6.99 7.19 2.42
C TRP A 44 7.82 5.98 2.85
N PRO A 45 7.54 5.36 4.02
CA PRO A 45 8.26 4.17 4.43
C PRO A 45 7.86 2.97 3.58
N ILE A 46 8.85 2.24 3.08
CA ILE A 46 8.65 1.15 2.12
C ILE A 46 9.01 -0.23 2.65
N ASN A 47 9.45 -0.33 3.92
CA ASN A 47 9.85 -1.59 4.57
C ASN A 47 8.81 -2.69 4.43
N LEU A 48 7.53 -2.35 4.56
CA LEU A 48 6.41 -3.28 4.47
C LEU A 48 6.39 -4.11 3.18
N PHE A 49 6.98 -3.59 2.11
CA PHE A 49 6.95 -4.22 0.78
C PHE A 49 8.30 -4.81 0.37
N ILE A 50 9.29 -4.78 1.26
CA ILE A 50 10.56 -5.50 1.10
C ILE A 50 10.29 -6.97 1.43
N LEU A 51 10.53 -7.85 0.46
CA LEU A 51 10.20 -9.27 0.61
C LEU A 51 11.39 -10.08 1.13
N GLN A 52 12.60 -9.74 0.71
CA GLN A 52 13.83 -10.45 1.05
C GLN A 52 15.04 -9.54 0.90
N ASN A 53 16.16 -9.91 1.51
CA ASN A 53 17.44 -9.25 1.23
C ASN A 53 17.80 -9.41 -0.24
N GLY A 54 18.36 -8.36 -0.84
CA GLY A 54 18.70 -8.32 -2.25
C GLY A 54 18.08 -7.16 -3.01
N GLN A 55 18.08 -7.31 -4.33
CA GLN A 55 17.48 -6.36 -5.25
C GLN A 55 15.96 -6.26 -5.02
N GLN A 56 15.47 -5.04 -4.88
CA GLN A 56 14.06 -4.68 -4.93
C GLN A 56 13.80 -3.85 -6.18
N ASP A 57 12.65 -4.06 -6.81
CA ASP A 57 12.24 -3.33 -8.01
C ASP A 57 11.13 -2.34 -7.64
N PHE A 58 11.29 -1.07 -8.01
CA PHE A 58 10.25 -0.06 -7.82
C PHE A 58 9.73 0.50 -9.14
N GLU A 59 8.48 0.94 -9.11
CA GLU A 59 7.81 1.61 -10.21
C GLU A 59 7.08 2.85 -9.69
N LEU A 60 7.26 3.99 -10.37
CA LEU A 60 6.48 5.20 -10.14
C LEU A 60 5.70 5.52 -11.40
N LYS A 61 4.38 5.32 -11.34
CA LYS A 61 3.44 5.62 -12.41
C LYS A 61 2.95 7.05 -12.27
N ILE A 62 3.21 7.86 -13.28
CA ILE A 62 2.81 9.27 -13.38
C ILE A 62 1.59 9.35 -14.28
N MET A 63 0.55 10.01 -13.79
CA MET A 63 -0.76 10.10 -14.42
C MET A 63 -1.21 11.57 -14.52
N PRO A 64 -2.12 11.87 -15.46
CA PRO A 64 -2.81 13.14 -15.51
C PRO A 64 -3.52 13.46 -14.18
N LEU A 65 -3.83 14.74 -13.97
CA LEU A 65 -4.82 15.16 -12.97
C LEU A 65 -6.18 14.52 -13.30
N LYS A 66 -7.05 14.27 -12.30
CA LYS A 66 -8.32 13.53 -12.51
C LYS A 66 -9.20 14.06 -13.66
N LYS A 67 -9.15 15.37 -13.94
CA LYS A 67 -9.93 16.05 -14.99
C LYS A 67 -9.16 16.27 -16.30
N SER A 68 -7.97 15.71 -16.44
CA SER A 68 -7.13 15.83 -17.62
C SER A 68 -6.94 14.47 -18.29
N ALA A 69 -6.89 14.45 -19.62
CA ALA A 69 -6.58 13.24 -20.39
C ALA A 69 -5.06 12.97 -20.48
N THR A 70 -4.24 14.01 -20.30
CA THR A 70 -2.79 13.94 -20.49
C THR A 70 -2.05 14.65 -19.36
N ILE A 71 -0.81 14.22 -19.11
CA ILE A 71 0.10 14.86 -18.15
C ILE A 71 0.36 16.30 -18.63
N LEU A 72 0.38 17.25 -17.69
CA LEU A 72 0.58 18.66 -18.00
C LEU A 72 2.04 18.93 -18.37
N GLU A 73 2.27 19.84 -19.33
CA GLU A 73 3.61 20.22 -19.80
C GLU A 73 4.51 20.76 -18.68
N LYS A 74 3.93 21.29 -17.60
CA LYS A 74 4.67 21.79 -16.42
C LYS A 74 4.72 20.80 -15.26
N ALA A 75 4.36 19.54 -15.48
CA ALA A 75 4.50 18.52 -14.47
C ALA A 75 5.97 18.24 -14.17
N LEU A 76 6.24 17.93 -12.91
CA LEU A 76 7.55 17.52 -12.42
C LEU A 76 7.35 16.37 -11.44
N VAL A 77 8.19 15.35 -11.57
CA VAL A 77 8.27 14.25 -10.62
C VAL A 77 9.73 13.97 -10.30
N ARG A 78 10.02 13.75 -9.03
CA ARG A 78 11.32 13.29 -8.55
C ARG A 78 11.13 12.14 -7.59
N ILE A 79 12.02 11.16 -7.66
CA ILE A 79 12.06 10.04 -6.71
C ILE A 79 13.50 9.69 -6.36
N LYS A 80 13.73 9.41 -5.08
CA LYS A 80 14.94 8.78 -4.57
C LYS A 80 14.59 7.88 -3.39
N ILE A 81 15.39 6.85 -3.16
CA ILE A 81 15.23 5.94 -2.03
C ILE A 81 16.47 6.03 -1.16
N PHE A 82 16.27 6.27 0.13
CA PHE A 82 17.33 6.25 1.12
C PHE A 82 16.99 5.28 2.25
N LYS A 83 18.00 4.89 3.01
CA LYS A 83 17.85 4.16 4.27
C LYS A 83 18.40 4.97 5.43
N ALA A 84 17.78 4.83 6.59
CA ALA A 84 18.18 5.42 7.86
C ALA A 84 18.05 4.40 8.99
N GLU A 85 18.50 4.75 10.20
CA GLU A 85 18.24 3.98 11.41
C GLU A 85 16.81 4.26 11.91
N ALA A 86 16.01 3.23 12.18
CA ALA A 86 14.58 3.37 12.51
C ALA A 86 14.28 4.19 13.79
N ILE A 87 15.22 4.23 14.75
CA ILE A 87 15.02 4.80 16.09
C ILE A 87 15.75 6.14 16.26
N GLU A 88 16.74 6.41 15.41
CA GLU A 88 17.54 7.64 15.44
C GLU A 88 17.23 8.46 14.18
N GLU A 89 16.08 9.12 14.20
CA GLU A 89 15.58 9.98 13.14
C GLU A 89 16.71 10.89 12.57
N TYR A 90 16.99 10.72 11.29
CA TYR A 90 17.81 11.61 10.44
C TYR A 90 19.30 11.79 10.77
N VAL A 91 19.90 11.05 11.69
CA VAL A 91 21.34 11.22 12.02
C VAL A 91 22.25 10.70 10.90
N GLN A 92 21.85 9.62 10.21
CA GLN A 92 22.56 9.06 9.06
C GLN A 92 21.57 8.58 7.99
N GLN A 93 21.55 9.27 6.85
CA GLN A 93 20.84 8.82 5.65
C GLN A 93 21.85 8.31 4.62
N GLU A 94 21.57 7.16 4.04
CA GLU A 94 22.34 6.60 2.93
C GLU A 94 21.42 6.48 1.70
N LEU A 95 21.77 7.17 0.62
CA LEU A 95 21.09 7.03 -0.66
C LEU A 95 21.35 5.63 -1.23
N VAL A 96 20.29 4.86 -1.51
CA VAL A 96 20.38 3.46 -1.98
C VAL A 96 19.84 3.27 -3.40
N SER A 97 19.31 4.33 -4.02
CA SER A 97 18.93 4.35 -5.44
C SER A 97 19.57 5.56 -6.14
N GLU A 98 19.55 5.55 -7.48
CA GLU A 98 19.73 6.79 -8.23
C GLU A 98 18.57 7.75 -7.93
N GLU A 99 18.86 9.06 -7.89
CA GLU A 99 17.81 10.09 -7.89
C GLU A 99 17.35 10.31 -9.33
N ILE A 100 16.04 10.15 -9.55
CA ILE A 100 15.44 10.28 -10.88
C ILE A 100 14.53 11.50 -10.84
N GLU A 101 14.77 12.46 -11.74
CA GLU A 101 13.89 13.60 -11.98
C GLU A 101 13.38 13.58 -13.42
N VAL A 102 12.07 13.81 -13.59
CA VAL A 102 11.42 13.91 -14.89
C VAL A 102 10.61 15.20 -14.95
N THR A 103 10.87 15.99 -15.98
CA THR A 103 10.05 17.14 -16.37
C THR A 103 9.31 16.85 -17.68
N PHE A 104 8.15 17.49 -17.85
CA PHE A 104 7.24 17.24 -18.97
C PHE A 104 7.18 18.37 -20.00
N THR A 105 8.10 19.35 -19.93
CA THR A 105 8.12 20.54 -20.81
C THR A 105 8.25 20.15 -22.30
N ASP A 106 8.93 19.05 -22.58
CA ASP A 106 9.17 18.49 -23.92
C ASP A 106 8.30 17.23 -24.20
N LYS A 107 7.46 16.81 -23.27
CA LYS A 107 6.68 15.55 -23.33
C LYS A 107 5.20 15.82 -23.42
N LYS A 108 4.71 16.05 -24.65
CA LYS A 108 3.32 16.45 -24.90
C LYS A 108 2.40 15.24 -25.09
N GLY A 109 1.18 15.36 -24.57
CA GLY A 109 0.09 14.44 -24.87
C GLY A 109 0.18 13.05 -24.22
N LEU A 110 1.07 12.85 -23.24
CA LEU A 110 1.23 11.54 -22.60
C LEU A 110 0.08 11.24 -21.64
N PRO A 111 -0.67 10.13 -21.79
CA PRO A 111 -1.70 9.72 -20.85
C PRO A 111 -1.13 9.05 -19.60
N THR A 112 0.12 8.58 -19.64
CA THR A 112 0.85 7.96 -18.53
C THR A 112 2.34 8.02 -18.83
N TYR A 113 3.18 8.10 -17.79
CA TYR A 113 4.62 7.90 -17.87
C TYR A 113 5.07 7.00 -16.71
N ILE A 114 6.04 6.13 -16.93
CA ILE A 114 6.48 5.17 -15.92
C ILE A 114 7.98 5.33 -15.69
N ILE A 115 8.36 5.58 -14.44
CA ILE A 115 9.74 5.48 -13.96
C ILE A 115 9.91 4.09 -13.34
N LYS A 116 10.99 3.39 -13.71
CA LYS A 116 11.39 2.13 -13.10
C LYS A 116 12.80 2.27 -12.55
N GLY A 117 13.04 1.66 -11.40
CA GLY A 117 14.37 1.61 -10.83
C GLY A 117 14.52 0.45 -9.87
N LYS A 118 15.71 0.35 -9.30
CA LYS A 118 16.12 -0.76 -8.44
C LYS A 118 16.96 -0.22 -7.29
N PHE A 119 16.89 -0.91 -6.15
CA PHE A 119 17.81 -0.68 -5.04
C PHE A 119 18.10 -2.01 -4.33
N HIS A 120 19.13 -2.03 -3.50
CA HIS A 120 19.46 -3.18 -2.68
C HIS A 120 18.97 -2.95 -1.25
N ALA A 121 18.21 -3.91 -0.71
CA ALA A 121 17.75 -3.90 0.67
C ALA A 121 18.37 -5.05 1.47
N GLU A 122 18.73 -4.77 2.72
CA GLU A 122 19.22 -5.75 3.69
C GLU A 122 18.45 -5.55 4.98
N LEU A 123 17.84 -6.61 5.49
CA LEU A 123 17.17 -6.66 6.77
C LEU A 123 17.99 -7.56 7.73
N PRO A 124 18.02 -7.25 9.03
CA PRO A 124 18.75 -8.03 10.03
C PRO A 124 18.03 -9.34 10.40
N PHE A 125 16.91 -9.64 9.75
CA PHE A 125 16.07 -10.82 9.95
C PHE A 125 15.55 -11.34 8.61
N LYS A 126 14.95 -12.53 8.63
CA LYS A 126 14.25 -13.11 7.49
C LYS A 126 12.75 -13.01 7.71
N ILE A 127 12.02 -12.58 6.70
CA ILE A 127 10.55 -12.62 6.67
C ILE A 127 10.13 -13.63 5.62
N GLU A 128 9.07 -14.40 5.89
CA GLU A 128 8.46 -15.27 4.88
C GLU A 128 7.62 -14.45 3.90
N GLY A 129 6.69 -13.64 4.44
CA GLY A 129 5.78 -12.84 3.63
C GLY A 129 5.01 -13.70 2.62
N TRP A 130 4.76 -13.14 1.44
CA TRP A 130 4.05 -13.82 0.36
C TRP A 130 4.98 -14.54 -0.63
N LYS A 131 6.24 -14.75 -0.27
CA LYS A 131 7.25 -15.35 -1.17
C LYS A 131 6.83 -16.74 -1.65
N ASN A 132 6.27 -17.53 -0.73
CA ASN A 132 5.86 -18.90 -0.98
C ASN A 132 4.37 -19.04 -1.32
N SER A 133 3.64 -17.93 -1.49
CA SER A 133 2.21 -17.97 -1.77
C SER A 133 1.89 -18.71 -3.08
N VAL A 134 0.68 -19.23 -3.17
CA VAL A 134 0.14 -19.78 -4.42
C VAL A 134 -0.02 -18.67 -5.48
N ASP A 135 0.21 -19.00 -6.75
CA ASP A 135 -0.16 -18.13 -7.86
C ASP A 135 -1.68 -18.21 -8.11
N LEU A 136 -2.38 -17.12 -7.78
CA LEU A 136 -3.83 -16.96 -7.88
C LEU A 136 -4.28 -16.59 -9.30
N SER A 137 -3.36 -16.40 -10.26
CA SER A 137 -3.71 -16.05 -11.65
C SER A 137 -4.47 -17.15 -12.39
N LYS A 138 -4.53 -18.35 -11.82
CA LYS A 138 -5.21 -19.53 -12.37
C LYS A 138 -6.56 -19.80 -11.72
N ASP A 139 -6.91 -19.02 -10.71
CA ASP A 139 -8.18 -19.17 -10.00
C ASP A 139 -9.36 -18.61 -10.80
N ASP A 140 -10.53 -19.16 -10.51
CA ASP A 140 -11.78 -18.56 -11.00
C ASP A 140 -11.94 -17.17 -10.36
N ARG A 141 -12.02 -16.14 -11.22
CA ARG A 141 -12.04 -14.74 -10.77
C ARG A 141 -13.33 -14.36 -10.04
N ILE A 142 -14.44 -15.03 -10.32
CA ILE A 142 -15.72 -14.78 -9.63
C ILE A 142 -15.62 -15.34 -8.22
N PHE A 143 -15.20 -16.59 -8.08
CA PHE A 143 -15.00 -17.22 -6.78
C PHE A 143 -13.97 -16.48 -5.93
N LEU A 144 -12.83 -16.08 -6.52
CA LEU A 144 -11.80 -15.32 -5.81
C LEU A 144 -12.31 -13.96 -5.30
N PHE A 145 -13.13 -13.27 -6.11
CA PHE A 145 -13.76 -12.03 -5.70
C PHE A 145 -14.77 -12.24 -4.57
N GLU A 146 -15.62 -13.27 -4.67
CA GLU A 146 -16.59 -13.61 -3.63
C GLU A 146 -15.92 -13.94 -2.29
N GLU A 147 -14.80 -14.68 -2.32
CA GLU A 147 -14.02 -15.00 -1.12
C GLU A 147 -13.43 -13.75 -0.46
N ILE A 148 -12.89 -12.80 -1.24
CA ILE A 148 -12.41 -11.51 -0.73
C ILE A 148 -13.56 -10.66 -0.18
N ILE A 149 -14.71 -10.65 -0.84
CA ILE A 149 -15.89 -9.92 -0.35
C ILE A 149 -16.44 -10.52 0.95
N ALA A 150 -16.36 -11.85 1.14
CA ALA A 150 -16.69 -12.47 2.42
C ALA A 150 -15.77 -12.00 3.55
N TRP A 151 -14.49 -11.75 3.25
CA TRP A 151 -13.57 -11.11 4.19
C TRP A 151 -14.00 -9.68 4.56
N ASN A 152 -14.50 -8.88 3.61
CA ASN A 152 -15.03 -7.53 3.91
C ASN A 152 -16.14 -7.58 4.98
N GLN A 153 -17.08 -8.52 4.84
CA GLN A 153 -18.19 -8.70 5.80
C GLN A 153 -17.69 -9.16 7.18
N LYS A 154 -16.72 -10.08 7.21
CA LYS A 154 -16.09 -10.54 8.45
C LYS A 154 -15.37 -9.40 9.16
N ILE A 155 -14.59 -8.59 8.43
CA ILE A 155 -13.86 -7.45 8.98
C ILE A 155 -14.84 -6.37 9.47
N ALA A 156 -15.89 -6.05 8.70
CA ALA A 156 -16.93 -5.11 9.12
C ALA A 156 -17.55 -5.53 10.46
N THR A 157 -17.86 -6.83 10.61
CA THR A 157 -18.42 -7.38 11.85
C THR A 157 -17.44 -7.21 13.01
N ILE A 158 -16.15 -7.52 12.80
CA ILE A 158 -15.10 -7.34 13.82
C ILE A 158 -15.10 -5.91 14.38
N TYR A 159 -15.15 -4.89 13.51
CA TYR A 159 -15.21 -3.49 13.95
C TYR A 159 -16.55 -3.13 14.62
N GLN A 160 -17.67 -3.55 14.02
CA GLN A 160 -19.03 -3.30 14.53
C GLN A 160 -19.30 -3.90 15.90
N THR A 161 -18.68 -5.04 16.22
CA THR A 161 -18.83 -5.70 17.52
C THR A 161 -17.63 -5.50 18.43
N SER A 162 -16.61 -4.76 17.99
CA SER A 162 -15.32 -4.61 18.69
C SER A 162 -14.72 -5.96 19.12
N ASP A 163 -14.76 -6.95 18.22
CA ASP A 163 -14.32 -8.32 18.50
C ASP A 163 -12.78 -8.43 18.45
N THR A 164 -12.15 -8.21 19.60
CA THR A 164 -10.68 -8.27 19.76
C THR A 164 -10.11 -9.65 19.46
N ILE A 165 -10.84 -10.72 19.82
CA ILE A 165 -10.42 -12.09 19.55
C ILE A 165 -10.47 -12.38 18.04
N GLY A 166 -11.56 -11.97 17.38
CA GLY A 166 -11.72 -12.09 15.94
C GLY A 166 -10.67 -11.29 15.16
N TYR A 167 -10.35 -10.09 15.62
CA TYR A 167 -9.29 -9.27 15.05
C TYR A 167 -7.94 -9.95 15.14
N HIS A 168 -7.51 -10.37 16.34
CA HIS A 168 -6.21 -11.02 16.51
C HIS A 168 -6.11 -12.28 15.64
N LYS A 169 -7.14 -13.13 15.62
CA LYS A 169 -7.14 -14.32 14.74
C LYS A 169 -7.03 -13.98 13.25
N ALA A 170 -7.53 -12.83 12.81
CA ALA A 170 -7.51 -12.42 11.41
C ALA A 170 -6.20 -11.71 11.01
N PHE A 171 -5.61 -10.90 11.91
CA PHE A 171 -4.54 -9.97 11.57
C PHE A 171 -3.19 -10.29 12.24
N GLU A 172 -3.11 -11.18 13.24
CA GLU A 172 -1.89 -11.41 14.05
C GLU A 172 -0.63 -11.66 13.20
N LYS A 173 -0.71 -12.51 12.17
CA LYS A 173 0.44 -12.79 11.29
C LYS A 173 0.88 -11.55 10.52
N ARG A 174 -0.08 -10.81 9.94
CA ARG A 174 0.19 -9.56 9.22
C ARG A 174 0.81 -8.52 10.15
N ASP A 175 0.21 -8.33 11.32
CA ASP A 175 0.63 -7.30 12.28
C ASP A 175 1.99 -7.64 12.89
N PHE A 176 2.29 -8.93 13.12
CA PHE A 176 3.63 -9.39 13.51
C PHE A 176 4.70 -9.03 12.45
N GLU A 177 4.45 -9.34 11.18
CA GLU A 177 5.40 -9.00 10.11
C GLU A 177 5.56 -7.49 9.92
N ILE A 178 4.46 -6.73 10.01
CA ILE A 178 4.48 -5.26 9.97
C ILE A 178 5.35 -4.71 11.10
N ASN A 179 5.13 -5.16 12.34
CA ASN A 179 5.88 -4.68 13.50
C ASN A 179 7.37 -4.99 13.38
N GLN A 180 7.73 -6.20 12.90
CA GLN A 180 9.13 -6.52 12.63
C GLN A 180 9.76 -5.63 11.55
N LEU A 181 9.07 -5.46 10.42
CA LEU A 181 9.59 -4.68 9.28
C LEU A 181 9.74 -3.19 9.58
N MET A 182 8.88 -2.67 10.45
CA MET A 182 8.85 -1.27 10.84
C MET A 182 9.62 -1.01 12.13
N TYR A 183 10.23 -2.04 12.74
CA TYR A 183 10.91 -1.98 14.03
C TYR A 183 10.03 -1.39 15.15
N LEU A 184 8.74 -1.70 15.10
CA LEU A 184 7.77 -1.29 16.11
C LEU A 184 7.73 -2.32 17.23
N PRO A 185 7.45 -1.88 18.47
CA PRO A 185 7.14 -2.82 19.54
C PRO A 185 5.92 -3.63 19.14
N GLN A 186 5.90 -4.90 19.54
CA GLN A 186 4.74 -5.74 19.33
C GLN A 186 3.59 -5.16 20.16
N MET A 187 2.53 -4.70 19.49
CA MET A 187 1.35 -4.22 20.21
C MET A 187 0.73 -5.39 20.97
N GLU A 188 0.60 -5.25 22.28
CA GLU A 188 0.07 -6.32 23.15
C GLU A 188 -1.44 -6.51 22.92
N GLU A 189 -2.18 -5.44 22.63
CA GLU A 189 -3.62 -5.48 22.39
C GLU A 189 -4.06 -4.44 21.34
N MET A 190 -5.01 -4.83 20.48
CA MET A 190 -5.76 -3.84 19.69
C MET A 190 -6.80 -3.19 20.59
N SER A 191 -6.75 -1.86 20.69
CA SER A 191 -7.83 -1.07 21.27
C SER A 191 -8.71 -0.52 20.15
N PHE A 192 -9.96 -0.99 20.09
CA PHE A 192 -10.96 -0.39 19.21
C PHE A 192 -11.41 0.94 19.77
N HIS A 193 -11.45 1.96 18.91
CA HIS A 193 -12.09 3.20 19.29
C HIS A 193 -13.61 2.93 19.42
N PRO A 194 -14.32 3.47 20.43
CA PRO A 194 -15.75 3.21 20.62
C PRO A 194 -16.63 3.57 19.41
N LYS A 195 -16.11 4.40 18.50
CA LYS A 195 -16.77 4.85 17.27
C LYS A 195 -16.50 3.96 16.05
N ASP A 196 -15.54 3.04 16.12
CA ASP A 196 -15.24 2.10 15.03
C ASP A 196 -16.43 1.18 14.74
N LYS A 197 -17.35 1.04 15.69
CA LYS A 197 -18.58 0.26 15.50
C LYS A 197 -19.62 0.94 14.61
N TYR A 198 -19.46 2.23 14.33
CA TYR A 198 -20.38 3.04 13.53
C TYR A 198 -19.88 3.19 12.11
N VAL A 199 -19.37 2.11 11.53
CA VAL A 199 -18.87 2.08 10.16
C VAL A 199 -19.63 1.07 9.31
N GLU A 200 -19.74 1.38 8.02
CA GLU A 200 -20.38 0.53 7.02
C GLU A 200 -19.46 0.34 5.82
N SER A 201 -19.39 -0.89 5.33
CA SER A 201 -18.71 -1.23 4.08
C SER A 201 -19.39 -0.55 2.90
N LEU A 202 -18.59 -0.09 1.94
CA LEU A 202 -19.13 0.34 0.65
C LEU A 202 -19.75 -0.84 -0.15
N PRO A 203 -20.70 -0.56 -1.06
CA PRO A 203 -21.26 -1.58 -1.95
C PRO A 203 -20.19 -2.36 -2.73
N ASN A 204 -20.30 -3.69 -2.71
CA ASN A 204 -19.30 -4.59 -3.29
C ASN A 204 -19.06 -4.34 -4.79
N ASN A 205 -20.08 -3.90 -5.53
CA ASN A 205 -20.01 -3.64 -6.97
C ASN A 205 -19.14 -2.42 -7.35
N LEU A 206 -18.70 -1.62 -6.38
CA LEU A 206 -17.76 -0.52 -6.61
C LEU A 206 -16.31 -1.01 -6.72
N TYR A 207 -16.03 -2.17 -6.15
CA TYR A 207 -14.70 -2.76 -6.08
C TYR A 207 -14.34 -3.55 -7.33
N LYS A 208 -13.06 -3.54 -7.69
CA LYS A 208 -12.49 -4.40 -8.73
C LYS A 208 -11.44 -5.32 -8.16
N LEU A 209 -11.50 -6.61 -8.50
CA LEU A 209 -10.46 -7.58 -8.20
C LEU A 209 -9.18 -7.25 -8.98
N GLU A 210 -8.06 -7.21 -8.27
CA GLU A 210 -6.73 -7.05 -8.84
C GLU A 210 -5.76 -8.06 -8.22
N LEU A 211 -4.76 -8.47 -9.01
CA LEU A 211 -3.68 -9.36 -8.59
C LEU A 211 -2.37 -8.61 -8.56
N TYR A 212 -1.57 -8.87 -7.53
CA TYR A 212 -0.28 -8.21 -7.29
C TYR A 212 0.83 -9.23 -7.11
N ALA A 213 2.07 -8.74 -7.12
CA ALA A 213 3.27 -9.56 -6.92
C ALA A 213 3.28 -10.83 -7.81
N ASN A 214 3.02 -10.66 -9.11
CA ASN A 214 2.93 -11.75 -10.08
C ASN A 214 1.89 -12.83 -9.73
N GLY A 215 0.71 -12.41 -9.25
CA GLY A 215 -0.39 -13.31 -8.92
C GLY A 215 -0.34 -13.91 -7.53
N LYS A 216 0.69 -13.60 -6.73
CA LYS A 216 0.86 -14.13 -5.36
C LYS A 216 -0.09 -13.52 -4.35
N LEU A 217 -0.59 -12.32 -4.64
CA LEU A 217 -1.51 -11.58 -3.81
C LEU A 217 -2.75 -11.22 -4.63
N ALA A 218 -3.89 -11.21 -3.97
CA ALA A 218 -5.13 -10.66 -4.49
C ALA A 218 -5.67 -9.60 -3.52
N SER A 219 -6.31 -8.58 -4.06
CA SER A 219 -7.12 -7.66 -3.27
C SER A 219 -8.22 -7.07 -4.15
N VAL A 220 -9.05 -6.24 -3.55
CA VAL A 220 -9.97 -5.39 -4.28
C VAL A 220 -9.53 -3.94 -4.24
N ARG A 221 -9.97 -3.15 -5.20
CA ARG A 221 -9.56 -1.76 -5.30
C ARG A 221 -10.69 -0.85 -5.77
N LEU A 222 -10.83 0.31 -5.13
CA LEU A 222 -11.64 1.42 -5.62
C LEU A 222 -10.82 2.29 -6.58
N PRO A 223 -11.46 2.97 -7.54
CA PRO A 223 -10.77 3.92 -8.41
C PRO A 223 -10.02 4.98 -7.58
N TYR A 224 -8.73 5.17 -7.89
CA TYR A 224 -7.88 6.17 -7.23
C TYR A 224 -7.61 5.93 -5.73
N GLU A 225 -7.80 4.71 -5.23
CA GLU A 225 -7.44 4.33 -3.85
C GLU A 225 -6.35 3.24 -3.85
N LEU A 226 -5.73 2.98 -2.71
CA LEU A 226 -4.85 1.81 -2.56
C LEU A 226 -5.68 0.51 -2.47
N PRO A 227 -5.08 -0.67 -2.67
CA PRO A 227 -5.80 -1.94 -2.61
C PRO A 227 -6.32 -2.22 -1.19
N GLY A 228 -7.61 -2.53 -1.08
CA GLY A 228 -8.28 -2.87 0.16
C GLY A 228 -9.73 -2.39 0.24
N PHE A 229 -10.23 -2.21 1.47
CA PHE A 229 -11.62 -1.84 1.74
C PHE A 229 -11.73 -0.43 2.32
N ARG A 230 -12.85 0.23 2.01
CA ARG A 230 -13.25 1.49 2.59
C ARG A 230 -14.52 1.32 3.41
N TYR A 231 -14.47 1.88 4.62
CA TYR A 231 -15.55 1.91 5.59
C TYR A 231 -15.94 3.37 5.84
N ASN A 232 -17.21 3.71 5.62
CA ASN A 232 -17.73 5.05 5.84
C ASN A 232 -18.43 5.11 7.21
N PRO A 233 -18.44 6.29 7.86
CA PRO A 233 -19.18 6.46 9.09
C PRO A 233 -20.69 6.39 8.78
N ASN A 234 -21.44 5.63 9.58
CA ASN A 234 -22.90 5.56 9.46
C ASN A 234 -23.64 6.51 10.42
N VAL A 235 -22.89 7.19 11.29
CA VAL A 235 -23.37 8.30 12.12
C VAL A 235 -22.68 9.59 11.68
N LYS A 236 -23.46 10.67 11.52
CA LYS A 236 -22.92 12.00 11.25
C LYS A 236 -22.59 12.70 12.56
N ASP A 237 -21.42 12.39 13.12
CA ASP A 237 -20.82 13.17 14.19
C ASP A 237 -19.37 13.53 13.81
N GLU A 238 -18.85 14.63 14.37
CA GLU A 238 -17.55 15.18 13.97
C GLU A 238 -16.34 14.29 14.31
N GLU A 239 -16.50 13.28 15.17
CA GLU A 239 -15.40 12.39 15.59
C GLU A 239 -15.52 10.96 15.03
N THR A 240 -16.65 10.56 14.45
CA THR A 240 -16.78 9.29 13.73
C THR A 240 -16.24 9.48 12.32
N MET A 241 -14.99 9.07 12.11
CA MET A 241 -14.35 9.09 10.80
C MET A 241 -14.44 7.70 10.15
N GLY A 242 -14.69 7.68 8.84
CA GLY A 242 -14.46 6.48 8.04
C GLY A 242 -12.96 6.20 7.90
N PHE A 243 -12.61 4.98 7.52
CA PHE A 243 -11.22 4.59 7.29
C PHE A 243 -11.07 3.74 6.03
N SER A 244 -9.86 3.73 5.50
CA SER A 244 -9.45 2.84 4.42
C SER A 244 -8.47 1.82 4.99
N LEU A 245 -8.76 0.54 4.78
CA LEU A 245 -7.94 -0.57 5.22
C LEU A 245 -7.18 -1.12 4.01
N ASN A 246 -5.89 -0.81 3.92
CA ASN A 246 -5.01 -1.40 2.91
C ASN A 246 -4.73 -2.86 3.29
N ILE A 247 -5.14 -3.79 2.43
CA ILE A 247 -5.12 -5.22 2.74
C ILE A 247 -4.88 -6.07 1.50
N TYR A 248 -4.13 -7.15 1.68
CA TYR A 248 -3.85 -8.16 0.68
C TYR A 248 -4.21 -9.54 1.19
N PHE A 249 -4.57 -10.42 0.26
CA PHE A 249 -4.94 -11.79 0.53
C PHE A 249 -4.05 -12.74 -0.24
N HIS A 250 -3.71 -13.87 0.36
CA HIS A 250 -2.96 -14.94 -0.29
C HIS A 250 -3.41 -16.31 0.17
N ARG A 251 -2.93 -17.36 -0.50
CA ARG A 251 -3.00 -18.75 -0.02
C ARG A 251 -1.59 -19.28 0.22
N ARG A 252 -1.39 -20.02 1.30
CA ARG A 252 -0.13 -20.72 1.53
C ARG A 252 -0.05 -21.95 0.64
N GLU A 253 -1.12 -22.73 0.62
CA GLU A 253 -1.20 -23.95 -0.18
C GLU A 253 -2.41 -23.97 -1.12
N LYS A 254 -2.32 -24.81 -2.15
CA LYS A 254 -3.37 -24.91 -3.17
C LYS A 254 -4.62 -25.53 -2.55
N GLY A 255 -5.75 -24.83 -2.67
CA GLY A 255 -7.05 -25.28 -2.17
C GLY A 255 -7.37 -24.81 -0.74
N GLU A 256 -6.46 -24.10 -0.08
CA GLU A 256 -6.77 -23.44 1.19
C GLU A 256 -7.62 -22.18 1.00
N LEU A 257 -8.19 -21.69 2.09
CA LEU A 257 -8.86 -20.39 2.10
C LEU A 257 -7.82 -19.25 2.06
N LEU A 258 -8.24 -18.10 1.55
CA LEU A 258 -7.47 -16.87 1.63
C LEU A 258 -7.24 -16.47 3.08
N GLU A 259 -6.01 -16.09 3.40
CA GLU A 259 -5.64 -15.41 4.64
C GLU A 259 -5.11 -13.99 4.36
N ILE A 260 -5.21 -13.12 5.35
CA ILE A 260 -4.71 -11.75 5.30
C ILE A 260 -3.18 -11.76 5.40
N ILE A 261 -2.53 -10.95 4.58
CA ILE A 261 -1.09 -10.71 4.61
C ILE A 261 -0.77 -9.23 4.38
N ARG A 262 0.44 -8.83 4.77
CA ARG A 262 0.98 -7.49 4.47
C ARG A 262 1.20 -7.27 2.98
#